data_AF-A0A7X6XML4-F1
#
_entry.id   AF-A0A7X6XML4-F1
#
_cell.length_a   1.000
_cell.length_b   1.000
_cell.length_c   1.000
_cell.angle_alpha   90.00
_cell.angle_beta   90.00
_cell.angle_gamma   90.00
#
_symmetry.space_group_name_H-M   'P 1'
#
loop_
_entity.id
_entity.type
_entity.pdbx_description
1 polymer ?
#
loop_
_entity_poly.entity_id
_entity_poly.type
_entity_poly.pdbx_seq_one_letter_code
_entity_poly.pdbx_strand_id
1 'polypeptide(L)' 'MYGRQGQPCPRCGTPLARTVLGGRSTFHCPACQEG' A
#
# COMPACT_ATOMS: atom_id res chain seq x y z
N MET A 1 -7.89 -15.46 -5.12
CA MET A 1 -6.84 -14.53 -5.61
C MET A 1 -6.02 -14.09 -4.41
N TYR A 2 -4.81 -14.63 -4.26
CA TYR A 2 -3.93 -14.41 -3.13
C TYR A 2 -3.57 -12.92 -2.98
N GLY A 3 -3.38 -12.49 -1.73
CA GLY A 3 -3.42 -11.11 -1.29
C GLY A 3 -2.46 -10.18 -2.03
N ARG A 4 -2.94 -8.97 -2.32
CA ARG A 4 -2.19 -7.85 -2.93
C ARG A 4 -1.13 -7.25 -1.97
N GLN A 5 -0.59 -8.04 -1.04
CA GLN A 5 0.50 -7.62 -0.16
C GLN A 5 1.77 -7.48 -1.00
N GLY A 6 2.25 -6.25 -1.18
CA GLY A 6 3.50 -5.95 -1.88
C GLY A 6 3.37 -5.67 -3.38
N GLN A 7 2.17 -5.38 -3.90
CA GLN A 7 2.08 -4.91 -5.29
C GLN A 7 2.75 -3.53 -5.45
N PRO A 8 3.43 -3.30 -6.58
CA PRO A 8 3.94 -1.97 -6.92
C PRO A 8 2.77 -1.01 -7.13
N CYS A 9 2.95 0.25 -6.72
CA CYS A 9 1.97 1.30 -6.94
C CYS A 9 1.73 1.45 -8.45
N PRO A 10 0.48 1.45 -8.93
CA PRO A 10 0.19 1.59 -10.36
C PRO A 10 0.53 2.98 -10.93
N ARG A 11 0.83 3.96 -10.07
CA ARG A 11 1.20 5.32 -10.48
C ARG A 11 2.71 5.53 -10.59
N CYS A 12 3.47 5.09 -9.59
CA CYS A 12 4.91 5.36 -9.48
C CYS A 12 5.79 4.11 -9.45
N GLY A 13 5.21 2.92 -9.35
CA GLY A 13 5.94 1.66 -9.20
C GLY A 13 6.44 1.38 -7.77
N THR A 14 6.40 2.35 -6.85
CA THR A 14 6.85 2.17 -5.46
C THR A 14 6.03 1.09 -4.75
N PRO A 15 6.65 0.15 -4.01
CA PRO A 15 5.92 -0.90 -3.29
C PRO A 15 4.93 -0.30 -2.29
N LEU A 16 3.69 -0.79 -2.29
CA LEU A 16 2.66 -0.36 -1.35
C LEU A 16 3.04 -0.78 0.08
N ALA A 17 3.04 0.19 0.99
CA ALA A 17 3.26 -0.02 2.40
C ALA A 17 1.99 -0.54 3.08
N ARG A 18 2.14 -1.60 3.87
CA ARG A 18 1.11 -2.09 4.78
C ARG A 18 1.13 -1.26 6.05
N THR A 19 -0.01 -0.69 6.42
CA THR A 19 -0.23 -0.10 7.74
C THR A 19 -1.44 -0.73 8.41
N VAL A 20 -1.54 -0.64 9.73
CA VAL A 20 -2.69 -1.16 10.49
C VAL A 20 -3.38 0.02 11.16
N LEU A 21 -4.60 0.32 10.71
CA LEU A 21 -5.43 1.41 11.25
C LEU A 21 -6.61 0.78 11.98
N GLY A 22 -6.66 0.95 13.32
CA GLY A 22 -7.78 0.47 14.14
C GLY A 22 -8.06 -1.03 13.99
N GLY A 23 -7.01 -1.85 13.85
CA GLY A 23 -7.13 -3.31 13.65
C GLY A 23 -7.40 -3.74 12.21
N ARG A 24 -7.54 -2.81 11.26
CA ARG A 24 -7.67 -3.11 9.82
C ARG A 24 -6.33 -2.91 9.13
N SER A 25 -5.85 -3.94 8.44
CA SER A 25 -4.66 -3.82 7.59
C SER A 25 -5.03 -3.10 6.29
N THR A 26 -4.36 -1.99 6.01
CA THR A 26 -4.57 -1.14 4.84
C THR A 26 -3.27 -1.01 4.05
N PHE A 27 -3.37 -0.97 2.73
CA PHE A 27 -2.23 -0.72 1.83
C PHE A 27 -2.29 0.70 1.32
N HIS A 28 -1.20 1.44 1.45
CA HIS A 28 -1.07 2.79 0.93
C HIS A 28 0.28 2.95 0.23
N CYS A 29 0.34 3.82 -0.78
CA CYS A 29 1.61 4.16 -1.40
C CYS A 29 2.24 5.29 -0.59
N PRO A 30 3.39 5.10 0.07
CA PRO A 30 4.04 6.21 0.78
C PRO A 30 4.28 7.34 -0.22
N ALA A 31 4.99 7.09 -1.32
CA ALA A 31 5.39 8.10 -2.30
C ALA A 31 4.25 8.83 -3.04
N CYS A 32 3.00 8.34 -3.01
CA CYS A 32 1.87 8.98 -3.68
C CYS A 32 0.77 9.46 -2.74
N GLN A 33 0.65 8.87 -1.54
CA GLN A 33 -0.31 9.30 -0.52
C GLN A 33 0.35 10.14 0.59
N GLU A 34 1.67 10.34 0.55
CA GLU A 34 2.34 11.44 1.25
C GLU A 34 2.18 12.72 0.41
N GLY A 35 1.14 13.49 0.73
CA GLY A 35 0.87 14.82 0.17
C GLY A 35 0.51 15.75 1.31
#